data_AF-A0A7K4A635-F1
#
_entry.id   AF-A0A7K4A635-F1
#
_cell.length_a   1.000
_cell.length_b   1.000
_cell.length_c   1.000
_cell.angle_alpha   90.00
_cell.angle_beta   90.00
_cell.angle_gamma   90.00
#
_symmetry.space_group_name_H-M   'P 1'
#
loop_
_entity.id
_entity.type
_entity.pdbx_description
1 polymer ?
#
loop_
_entity_poly.entity_id
_entity_poly.type
_entity_poly.pdbx_seq_one_letter_code
_entity_poly.pdbx_strand_id
1 'polypeptide(L)'
;MLFSSGNPYQRLAREPILLGPQDFSCTISERNLDAVDTMTDWAVIHFMAADNNLAAALFDVVLELKKTGSNEQVHLCVFFDGPLLTDSFLARLNPGASLEEDIFVRFGELPTNRAAIMKEIIKNFIVIFPANRRLLIFAGHGYGWRGLLPDENMCKTYLRTGQLQVTNDITSLFRSNDSQVRGVLQQIRDQIDPDARIEKSSIDIVLMNACFMGNLEALASLMGIATIIIASEDADIAETYDYNGMVRYLTEHPGTSPEQMAGLLMNERRTTAPSGVLVPSHSAYAVSEIPDTLMMSATLAQALAAFLAEGGLSSINTAFASTFHVSCREFKDLKGIALNLLRESSLPSSLRNACEDIVVQCDKDRLILATDAEGGRMSPNGISIYCPPPQRYQAGYRSYLEQNCPVLLPWQEFLMQWYAMLQRSCPESQIAAIWG
;
A
#
# COMPACT_ATOMS: atom_id res chain seq x y z
N MET A 1 4.91 -17.26 -25.92
CA MET A 1 4.80 -17.34 -24.46
C MET A 1 3.93 -16.19 -23.99
N LEU A 2 3.33 -16.29 -22.82
CA LEU A 2 2.38 -15.31 -22.30
C LEU A 2 2.97 -13.90 -22.30
N PHE A 3 4.25 -13.78 -21.94
CA PHE A 3 4.95 -12.51 -21.79
C PHE A 3 5.89 -12.15 -22.95
N SER A 4 5.99 -12.98 -23.99
CA SER A 4 6.94 -12.77 -25.09
C SER A 4 6.55 -11.66 -26.08
N SER A 5 5.39 -11.03 -25.89
CA SER A 5 4.82 -10.05 -26.83
C SER A 5 4.38 -8.77 -26.13
N GLY A 6 5.08 -8.39 -25.06
CA GLY A 6 4.76 -7.21 -24.26
C GLY A 6 3.64 -7.49 -23.26
N ASN A 7 2.80 -6.49 -23.00
CA ASN A 7 1.76 -6.54 -21.99
C ASN A 7 0.58 -7.45 -22.40
N PRO A 8 0.38 -8.61 -21.75
CA PRO A 8 -0.66 -9.55 -22.14
C PRO A 8 -2.07 -9.02 -21.86
N TYR A 9 -2.23 -8.13 -20.88
CA TYR A 9 -3.54 -7.61 -20.45
C TYR A 9 -4.12 -6.60 -21.45
N GLN A 10 -3.25 -5.82 -22.10
CA GLN A 10 -3.66 -4.97 -23.21
C GLN A 10 -4.10 -5.79 -24.44
N ARG A 11 -3.49 -6.96 -24.65
CA ARG A 11 -3.86 -7.90 -25.73
C ARG A 11 -5.16 -8.63 -25.43
N LEU A 12 -5.40 -9.03 -24.19
CA LEU A 12 -6.62 -9.71 -23.75
C LEU A 12 -7.91 -8.91 -24.06
N ALA A 13 -7.80 -7.58 -24.13
CA ALA A 13 -8.89 -6.70 -24.54
C ALA A 13 -9.23 -6.79 -26.05
N ARG A 14 -8.38 -7.41 -26.88
CA ARG A 14 -8.48 -7.44 -28.34
C ARG A 14 -8.69 -8.85 -28.90
N GLU A 15 -8.03 -9.85 -28.31
CA GLU A 15 -8.09 -11.24 -28.78
C GLU A 15 -7.93 -12.23 -27.62
N PRO A 16 -8.45 -13.47 -27.77
CA PRO A 16 -8.23 -14.53 -26.79
C PRO A 16 -6.74 -14.87 -26.61
N ILE A 17 -6.34 -15.13 -25.38
CA ILE A 17 -5.01 -15.65 -25.05
C ILE A 17 -5.06 -17.18 -25.01
N LEU A 18 -4.11 -17.79 -25.71
CA LEU A 18 -3.95 -19.23 -25.78
C LEU A 18 -2.67 -19.65 -25.05
N LEU A 19 -2.83 -20.35 -23.92
CA LEU A 19 -1.73 -20.87 -23.11
C LEU A 19 -1.31 -22.25 -23.60
N GLY A 20 -0.01 -22.41 -23.83
CA GLY A 20 0.63 -23.67 -24.18
C GLY A 20 1.62 -24.15 -23.11
N PRO A 21 2.29 -25.31 -23.33
CA PRO A 21 3.17 -25.92 -22.34
C PRO A 21 4.29 -25.00 -21.80
N GLN A 22 4.84 -24.15 -22.67
CA GLN A 22 5.84 -23.15 -22.32
C GLN A 22 5.36 -22.13 -21.27
N ASP A 23 4.05 -21.84 -21.21
CA ASP A 23 3.49 -20.87 -20.27
C ASP A 23 3.37 -21.43 -18.85
N PHE A 24 3.54 -22.75 -18.70
CA PHE A 24 3.61 -23.48 -17.44
C PHE A 24 5.05 -23.85 -17.08
N SER A 25 6.01 -23.53 -17.94
CA SER A 25 7.41 -23.88 -17.69
C SER A 25 8.04 -23.00 -16.62
N CYS A 26 8.94 -23.57 -15.83
CA CYS A 26 9.63 -22.90 -14.75
C CYS A 26 11.10 -23.36 -14.70
N THR A 27 12.01 -22.40 -14.68
CA THR A 27 13.47 -22.60 -14.59
C THR A 27 14.06 -21.43 -13.82
N ILE A 28 15.28 -21.55 -13.33
CA ILE A 28 16.06 -20.43 -12.81
C ILE A 28 17.25 -20.20 -13.74
N SER A 29 17.48 -18.95 -14.16
CA SER A 29 18.64 -18.60 -14.97
C SER A 29 19.92 -18.61 -14.13
N GLU A 30 21.07 -18.87 -14.76
CA GLU A 30 22.38 -18.83 -14.08
C GLU A 30 22.58 -17.49 -13.34
N ARG A 31 22.21 -16.37 -13.96
CA ARG A 31 22.32 -15.04 -13.35
C ARG A 31 21.49 -14.88 -12.07
N ASN A 32 20.29 -15.44 -12.01
CA ASN A 32 19.46 -15.39 -10.80
C ASN A 32 19.89 -16.43 -9.78
N LEU A 33 20.39 -17.58 -10.23
CA LEU A 33 20.94 -18.61 -9.36
C LEU A 33 22.21 -18.08 -8.67
N ASP A 34 23.17 -17.51 -9.41
CA ASP A 34 24.41 -16.92 -8.88
C ASP A 34 24.18 -15.77 -7.88
N ALA A 35 23.00 -15.13 -7.93
CA ALA A 35 22.63 -14.06 -7.00
C ALA A 35 21.97 -14.57 -5.71
N VAL A 36 21.66 -15.87 -5.61
CA VAL A 36 21.09 -16.47 -4.40
C VAL A 36 22.10 -16.32 -3.27
N ASP A 37 21.61 -15.90 -2.10
CA ASP A 37 22.40 -15.70 -0.87
C ASP A 37 23.54 -14.67 -1.00
N THR A 38 23.55 -13.87 -2.07
CA THR A 38 24.51 -12.77 -2.24
C THR A 38 23.99 -11.52 -1.57
N MET A 39 24.69 -11.02 -0.55
CA MET A 39 24.28 -9.80 0.16
C MET A 39 24.47 -8.54 -0.71
N THR A 40 23.42 -7.73 -0.80
CA THR A 40 23.44 -6.41 -1.44
C THR A 40 23.17 -5.27 -0.44
N ASP A 41 23.34 -4.02 -0.85
CA ASP A 41 23.02 -2.88 0.00
C ASP A 41 21.50 -2.69 0.16
N TRP A 42 20.76 -2.87 -0.94
CA TRP A 42 19.30 -2.72 -0.96
C TRP A 42 18.59 -3.89 -1.65
N ALA A 43 17.47 -4.31 -1.07
CA ALA A 43 16.46 -5.08 -1.78
C ALA A 43 15.20 -4.21 -1.96
N VAL A 44 14.80 -4.01 -3.21
CA VAL A 44 13.51 -3.45 -3.58
C VAL A 44 12.59 -4.61 -3.93
N ILE A 45 11.57 -4.84 -3.10
CA ILE A 45 10.58 -5.91 -3.28
C ILE A 45 9.27 -5.28 -3.71
N HIS A 46 8.88 -5.48 -4.96
CA HIS A 46 7.61 -4.99 -5.48
C HIS A 46 6.56 -6.11 -5.45
N PHE A 47 5.59 -5.99 -4.56
CA PHE A 47 4.47 -6.91 -4.38
C PHE A 47 3.24 -6.34 -5.07
N MET A 48 2.89 -6.89 -6.23
CA MET A 48 1.80 -6.40 -7.08
C MET A 48 0.62 -7.37 -7.04
N ALA A 49 -0.47 -6.97 -6.37
CA ALA A 49 -1.74 -7.70 -6.39
C ALA A 49 -2.61 -7.16 -7.53
N ALA A 50 -2.47 -7.78 -8.68
CA ALA A 50 -2.94 -7.29 -9.96
C ALA A 50 -4.10 -8.12 -10.55
N ASP A 51 -4.60 -9.15 -9.85
CA ASP A 51 -5.82 -9.89 -10.18
C ASP A 51 -7.08 -9.04 -9.93
N ASN A 52 -7.17 -7.98 -10.72
CA ASN A 52 -8.22 -6.97 -10.76
C ASN A 52 -8.01 -6.08 -12.01
N ASN A 53 -8.70 -4.96 -12.09
CA ASN A 53 -8.61 -4.03 -13.21
C ASN A 53 -7.28 -3.27 -13.35
N LEU A 54 -6.31 -3.42 -12.43
CA LEU A 54 -4.99 -2.79 -12.49
C LEU A 54 -3.92 -3.63 -13.20
N ALA A 55 -4.26 -4.86 -13.62
CA ALA A 55 -3.33 -5.81 -14.26
C ALA A 55 -2.45 -5.20 -15.35
N ALA A 56 -3.06 -4.47 -16.29
CA ALA A 56 -2.34 -3.85 -17.40
C ALA A 56 -1.33 -2.80 -16.92
N ALA A 57 -1.76 -1.87 -16.06
CA ALA A 57 -0.93 -0.79 -15.55
C ALA A 57 0.25 -1.32 -14.72
N LEU A 58 -0.02 -2.23 -13.78
CA LEU A 58 1.03 -2.84 -12.94
C LEU A 58 2.02 -3.67 -13.76
N PHE A 59 1.57 -4.34 -14.83
CA PHE A 59 2.50 -5.06 -15.69
C PHE A 59 3.38 -4.13 -16.53
N ASP A 60 2.87 -2.96 -16.95
CA ASP A 60 3.71 -1.94 -17.59
C ASP A 60 4.80 -1.46 -16.63
N VAL A 61 4.52 -1.35 -15.32
CA VAL A 61 5.54 -1.08 -14.29
C VAL A 61 6.59 -2.20 -14.22
N VAL A 62 6.23 -3.48 -14.34
CA VAL A 62 7.20 -4.59 -14.40
C VAL A 62 8.16 -4.42 -15.59
N LEU A 63 7.60 -4.14 -16.78
CA LEU A 63 8.39 -3.92 -18.00
C LEU A 63 9.27 -2.68 -17.89
N GLU A 64 8.80 -1.66 -17.19
CA GLU A 64 9.56 -0.45 -16.90
C GLU A 64 10.75 -0.74 -15.97
N LEU A 65 10.50 -1.34 -14.81
CA LEU A 65 11.50 -1.73 -13.81
C LEU A 65 12.62 -2.59 -14.40
N LYS A 66 12.25 -3.48 -15.33
CA LYS A 66 13.19 -4.37 -16.01
C LYS A 66 14.25 -3.64 -16.84
N LYS A 67 14.00 -2.40 -17.28
CA LYS A 67 14.98 -1.60 -18.02
C LYS A 67 16.21 -1.29 -17.17
N THR A 68 16.02 -1.10 -15.85
CA THR A 68 17.12 -0.88 -14.90
C THR A 68 17.57 -2.20 -14.28
N GLY A 69 16.62 -3.01 -13.79
CA GLY A 69 16.89 -4.33 -13.23
C GLY A 69 17.78 -4.33 -11.97
N SER A 70 18.16 -5.53 -11.53
CA SER A 70 19.07 -5.77 -10.42
C SER A 70 20.54 -5.58 -10.82
N ASN A 71 21.40 -5.34 -9.83
CA ASN A 71 22.85 -5.23 -9.98
C ASN A 71 23.57 -5.68 -8.68
N GLU A 72 24.86 -5.34 -8.56
CA GLU A 72 25.70 -5.70 -7.40
C GLU A 72 25.31 -4.95 -6.11
N GLN A 73 24.68 -3.77 -6.21
CA GLN A 73 24.23 -2.98 -5.07
C GLN A 73 22.76 -3.21 -4.71
N VAL A 74 21.93 -3.59 -5.69
CA VAL A 74 20.47 -3.65 -5.55
C VAL A 74 19.90 -4.96 -6.10
N HIS A 75 19.15 -5.66 -5.25
CA HIS A 75 18.19 -6.66 -5.70
C HIS A 75 16.85 -6.02 -6.04
N LEU A 76 16.37 -6.24 -7.27
CA LEU A 76 15.05 -5.82 -7.72
C LEU A 76 14.16 -7.05 -7.92
N CYS A 77 13.34 -7.31 -6.91
CA CYS A 77 12.47 -8.48 -6.83
C CYS A 77 11.02 -8.08 -7.10
N VAL A 78 10.31 -8.87 -7.90
CA VAL A 78 8.90 -8.67 -8.24
C VAL A 78 8.11 -9.92 -7.93
N PHE A 79 7.09 -9.78 -7.09
CA PHE A 79 5.95 -10.69 -7.10
C PHE A 79 4.81 -10.01 -7.84
N PHE A 80 4.31 -10.68 -8.87
CA PHE A 80 3.15 -10.26 -9.62
C PHE A 80 2.09 -11.34 -9.49
N ASP A 81 0.86 -10.95 -9.17
CA ASP A 81 -0.31 -11.83 -9.17
C ASP A 81 -1.33 -11.28 -10.14
N GLY A 82 -1.48 -11.90 -11.31
CA GLY A 82 -2.34 -11.39 -12.36
C GLY A 82 -3.65 -12.13 -12.48
N PRO A 83 -4.53 -11.66 -13.36
CA PRO A 83 -5.85 -12.24 -13.55
C PRO A 83 -5.92 -13.42 -14.52
N LEU A 84 -4.80 -13.85 -15.10
CA LEU A 84 -4.75 -14.99 -16.03
C LEU A 84 -4.20 -16.22 -15.33
N LEU A 85 -4.55 -17.40 -15.83
CA LEU A 85 -3.89 -18.62 -15.36
C LEU A 85 -2.39 -18.53 -15.68
N THR A 86 -1.55 -18.86 -14.70
CA THR A 86 -0.08 -18.91 -14.81
C THR A 86 0.65 -17.58 -14.98
N ASP A 87 -0.02 -16.46 -14.73
CA ASP A 87 0.62 -15.15 -14.76
C ASP A 87 1.07 -14.64 -13.39
N SER A 88 0.80 -15.38 -12.32
CA SER A 88 1.36 -15.12 -11.00
C SER A 88 2.79 -15.68 -10.89
N PHE A 89 3.78 -14.87 -10.50
CA PHE A 89 5.18 -15.28 -10.49
C PHE A 89 6.05 -14.56 -9.45
N LEU A 90 7.18 -15.18 -9.11
CA LEU A 90 8.34 -14.55 -8.48
C LEU A 90 9.42 -14.33 -9.54
N ALA A 91 9.94 -13.11 -9.61
CA ALA A 91 11.05 -12.75 -10.49
C ALA A 91 12.09 -11.91 -9.76
N ARG A 92 13.37 -12.08 -10.13
CA ARG A 92 14.42 -11.09 -9.88
C ARG A 92 14.80 -10.53 -11.22
N LEU A 93 14.50 -9.24 -11.42
CA LEU A 93 14.59 -8.62 -12.74
C LEU A 93 16.04 -8.33 -13.08
N ASN A 94 16.45 -8.62 -14.31
CA ASN A 94 17.79 -8.31 -14.81
C ASN A 94 17.70 -7.48 -16.10
N PRO A 95 18.56 -6.44 -16.24
CA PRO A 95 18.59 -5.65 -17.46
C PRO A 95 19.09 -6.50 -18.63
N GLY A 96 18.45 -6.31 -19.79
CA GLY A 96 18.81 -6.97 -21.05
C GLY A 96 18.42 -8.45 -21.19
N ALA A 97 17.92 -9.12 -20.15
CA ALA A 97 17.33 -10.47 -20.25
C ALA A 97 15.88 -10.41 -20.76
N SER A 98 15.28 -11.53 -21.16
CA SER A 98 13.82 -11.65 -21.29
C SER A 98 13.14 -11.67 -19.91
N LEU A 99 11.81 -11.45 -19.83
CA LEU A 99 11.10 -11.54 -18.55
C LEU A 99 11.01 -13.01 -18.10
N GLU A 100 10.86 -13.92 -19.06
CA GLU A 100 10.81 -15.36 -18.82
C GLU A 100 12.09 -15.90 -18.15
N GLU A 101 13.26 -15.37 -18.50
CA GLU A 101 14.54 -15.72 -17.85
C GLU A 101 14.67 -15.20 -16.41
N ASP A 102 13.92 -14.16 -16.06
CA ASP A 102 13.94 -13.56 -14.73
C ASP A 102 12.95 -14.22 -13.76
N ILE A 103 11.90 -14.85 -14.30
CA ILE A 103 10.89 -15.59 -13.54
C ILE A 103 11.47 -16.91 -13.08
N PHE A 104 11.64 -17.07 -11.77
CA PHE A 104 12.19 -18.29 -11.17
C PHE A 104 11.12 -19.15 -10.46
N VAL A 105 9.95 -18.60 -10.16
CA VAL A 105 8.78 -19.40 -9.74
C VAL A 105 7.54 -18.87 -10.45
N ARG A 106 6.72 -19.78 -10.95
CA ARG A 106 5.42 -19.48 -11.55
C ARG A 106 4.35 -20.28 -10.84
N PHE A 107 3.25 -19.62 -10.49
CA PHE A 107 2.11 -20.24 -9.82
C PHE A 107 0.97 -20.48 -10.82
N GLY A 108 -0.07 -21.21 -10.40
CA GLY A 108 -1.34 -21.23 -11.10
C GLY A 108 -2.16 -19.99 -10.76
N GLU A 109 -3.36 -20.17 -10.24
CA GLU A 109 -4.11 -19.13 -9.53
C GLU A 109 -3.62 -19.05 -8.08
N LEU A 110 -3.40 -17.84 -7.55
CA LEU A 110 -2.96 -17.64 -6.17
C LEU A 110 -3.90 -16.68 -5.42
N PRO A 111 -4.48 -17.07 -4.27
CA PRO A 111 -5.34 -16.18 -3.49
C PRO A 111 -4.51 -15.21 -2.66
N THR A 112 -3.99 -14.16 -3.30
CA THR A 112 -2.96 -13.25 -2.76
C THR A 112 -3.47 -12.38 -1.60
N ASN A 113 -4.78 -12.20 -1.48
CA ASN A 113 -5.41 -11.53 -0.35
C ASN A 113 -5.27 -12.28 1.00
N ARG A 114 -4.69 -13.49 1.03
CA ARG A 114 -4.40 -14.21 2.27
C ARG A 114 -3.06 -13.78 2.88
N ALA A 115 -3.13 -13.20 4.08
CA ALA A 115 -1.94 -12.75 4.82
C ALA A 115 -0.83 -13.81 4.98
N ALA A 116 -1.16 -15.10 5.09
CA ALA A 116 -0.17 -16.17 5.17
C ALA A 116 0.65 -16.32 3.88
N ILE A 117 0.00 -16.19 2.71
CA ILE A 117 0.65 -16.28 1.40
C ILE A 117 1.55 -15.06 1.19
N MET A 118 1.03 -13.86 1.48
CA MET A 118 1.80 -12.62 1.42
C MET A 118 3.07 -12.69 2.28
N LYS A 119 2.96 -13.13 3.54
CA LYS A 119 4.11 -13.30 4.45
C LYS A 119 5.15 -14.27 3.90
N GLU A 120 4.70 -15.39 3.33
CA GLU A 120 5.60 -16.41 2.78
C GLU A 120 6.35 -15.88 1.54
N ILE A 121 5.67 -15.16 0.64
CA ILE A 121 6.29 -14.54 -0.54
C ILE A 121 7.37 -13.54 -0.12
N ILE A 122 7.04 -12.62 0.79
CA ILE A 122 7.99 -11.60 1.26
C ILE A 122 9.20 -12.26 1.93
N LYS A 123 8.95 -13.25 2.79
CA LYS A 123 10.00 -14.01 3.45
C LYS A 123 10.90 -14.73 2.44
N ASN A 124 10.32 -15.32 1.39
CA ASN A 124 11.10 -15.98 0.35
C ASN A 124 12.04 -15.00 -0.35
N PHE A 125 11.60 -13.80 -0.73
CA PHE A 125 12.52 -12.81 -1.30
C PHE A 125 13.62 -12.41 -0.33
N ILE A 126 13.30 -12.19 0.94
CA ILE A 126 14.28 -11.79 1.97
C ILE A 126 15.35 -12.86 2.18
N VAL A 127 14.97 -14.14 2.11
CA VAL A 127 15.86 -15.29 2.30
C VAL A 127 16.69 -15.57 1.04
N ILE A 128 16.06 -15.54 -0.14
CA ILE A 128 16.72 -15.91 -1.39
C ILE A 128 17.67 -14.79 -1.85
N PHE A 129 17.27 -13.53 -1.68
CA PHE A 129 17.99 -12.35 -2.16
C PHE A 129 18.21 -11.36 -1.00
N PRO A 130 19.21 -11.64 -0.14
CA PRO A 130 19.43 -10.84 1.07
C PRO A 130 19.97 -9.44 0.78
N ALA A 131 19.64 -8.49 1.65
CA ALA A 131 20.17 -7.13 1.60
C ALA A 131 20.32 -6.50 3.00
N ASN A 132 21.18 -5.49 3.09
CA ASN A 132 21.37 -4.68 4.30
C ASN A 132 20.14 -3.84 4.63
N ARG A 133 19.44 -3.35 3.61
CA ARG A 133 18.22 -2.53 3.71
C ARG A 133 17.14 -3.02 2.76
N ARG A 134 15.87 -2.82 3.13
CA ARG A 134 14.70 -3.35 2.40
C ARG A 134 13.63 -2.29 2.21
N LEU A 135 13.26 -2.07 0.96
CA LEU A 135 12.07 -1.33 0.56
C LEU A 135 11.05 -2.32 0.01
N LEU A 136 9.94 -2.49 0.72
CA LEU A 136 8.80 -3.29 0.27
C LEU A 136 7.73 -2.35 -0.28
N ILE A 137 7.27 -2.60 -1.50
CA ILE A 137 6.23 -1.82 -2.16
C ILE A 137 5.01 -2.72 -2.36
N PHE A 138 3.89 -2.37 -1.75
CA PHE A 138 2.60 -2.99 -2.03
C PHE A 138 1.86 -2.17 -3.09
N ALA A 139 1.50 -2.78 -4.21
CA ALA A 139 0.82 -2.12 -5.30
C ALA A 139 -0.50 -2.83 -5.65
N GLY A 140 -1.59 -2.06 -5.71
CA GLY A 140 -2.94 -2.54 -6.00
C GLY A 140 -3.99 -1.61 -5.39
N HIS A 141 -5.21 -2.12 -5.16
CA HIS A 141 -6.25 -1.33 -4.49
C HIS A 141 -6.04 -1.21 -2.98
N GLY A 142 -6.46 -0.08 -2.43
CA GLY A 142 -6.49 0.18 -0.99
C GLY A 142 -7.83 0.78 -0.57
N TYR A 143 -8.25 0.49 0.66
CA TYR A 143 -9.54 0.93 1.20
C TYR A 143 -9.43 1.46 2.65
N GLY A 144 -8.25 1.93 3.04
CA GLY A 144 -7.92 2.32 4.41
C GLY A 144 -8.06 1.14 5.37
N TRP A 145 -8.70 1.37 6.53
CA TRP A 145 -8.88 0.34 7.57
C TRP A 145 -9.57 -0.95 7.10
N ARG A 146 -10.30 -0.91 5.99
CA ARG A 146 -11.05 -2.07 5.47
C ARG A 146 -10.16 -3.13 4.85
N GLY A 147 -8.92 -2.77 4.53
CA GLY A 147 -7.94 -3.66 3.96
C GLY A 147 -7.32 -3.12 2.68
N LEU A 148 -6.42 -3.94 2.15
CA LEU A 148 -5.61 -3.68 0.97
C LEU A 148 -5.62 -4.92 0.07
N LEU A 149 -5.29 -4.71 -1.20
CA LEU A 149 -4.95 -5.75 -2.17
C LEU A 149 -6.03 -6.84 -2.27
N PRO A 150 -7.28 -6.47 -2.63
CA PRO A 150 -8.31 -7.45 -2.93
C PRO A 150 -7.88 -8.31 -4.11
N ASP A 151 -8.39 -9.52 -4.12
CA ASP A 151 -8.19 -10.53 -5.15
C ASP A 151 -9.57 -10.83 -5.75
N GLU A 152 -9.75 -10.48 -7.03
CA GLU A 152 -11.05 -10.59 -7.71
C GLU A 152 -11.26 -11.96 -8.38
N ASN A 153 -10.25 -12.84 -8.35
CA ASN A 153 -10.28 -14.18 -8.94
C ASN A 153 -10.73 -14.17 -10.40
N MET A 154 -10.20 -13.23 -11.20
CA MET A 154 -10.74 -12.95 -12.55
C MET A 154 -10.49 -14.09 -13.54
N CYS A 155 -9.51 -14.95 -13.27
CA CYS A 155 -9.12 -16.07 -14.13
C CYS A 155 -10.30 -16.97 -14.50
N LYS A 156 -11.18 -17.28 -13.53
CA LYS A 156 -12.40 -18.07 -13.78
C LYS A 156 -13.33 -17.40 -14.79
N THR A 157 -13.42 -16.08 -14.76
CA THR A 157 -14.23 -15.33 -15.70
C THR A 157 -13.64 -15.44 -17.10
N TYR A 158 -12.33 -15.24 -17.27
CA TYR A 158 -11.68 -15.33 -18.58
C TYR A 158 -11.71 -16.73 -19.20
N LEU A 159 -11.58 -17.78 -18.39
CA LEU A 159 -11.76 -19.16 -18.86
C LEU A 159 -13.19 -19.41 -19.34
N ARG A 160 -14.18 -18.92 -18.59
CA ARG A 160 -15.61 -19.09 -18.93
C ARG A 160 -16.03 -18.29 -20.17
N THR A 161 -15.50 -17.09 -20.37
CA THR A 161 -15.81 -16.25 -21.54
C THR A 161 -15.04 -16.66 -22.79
N GLY A 162 -14.07 -17.58 -22.67
CA GLY A 162 -13.21 -18.01 -23.77
C GLY A 162 -12.12 -16.99 -24.14
N GLN A 163 -11.96 -15.93 -23.34
CA GLN A 163 -10.87 -14.96 -23.47
C GLN A 163 -9.52 -15.57 -23.06
N LEU A 164 -9.54 -16.60 -22.21
CA LEU A 164 -8.38 -17.42 -21.88
C LEU A 164 -8.67 -18.88 -22.23
N GLN A 165 -7.74 -19.51 -22.96
CA GLN A 165 -7.84 -20.91 -23.39
C GLN A 165 -6.52 -21.64 -23.14
N VAL A 166 -6.59 -22.96 -22.92
CA VAL A 166 -5.42 -23.82 -22.70
C VAL A 166 -5.41 -24.90 -23.77
N THR A 167 -4.31 -25.07 -24.51
CA THR A 167 -4.23 -25.99 -25.66
C THR A 167 -4.11 -27.47 -25.28
N ASN A 168 -3.66 -27.76 -24.06
CA ASN A 168 -3.31 -29.11 -23.60
C ASN A 168 -4.10 -29.49 -22.34
N ASP A 169 -3.97 -30.75 -21.93
CA ASP A 169 -4.53 -31.21 -20.65
C ASP A 169 -3.89 -30.42 -19.49
N ILE A 170 -4.67 -29.53 -18.89
CA ILE A 170 -4.26 -28.64 -17.82
C ILE A 170 -3.65 -29.39 -16.63
N THR A 171 -4.13 -30.61 -16.35
CA THR A 171 -3.63 -31.45 -15.26
C THR A 171 -2.18 -31.87 -15.50
N SER A 172 -1.86 -32.32 -16.71
CA SER A 172 -0.50 -32.69 -17.11
C SER A 172 0.46 -31.49 -17.07
N LEU A 173 -0.01 -30.31 -17.48
CA LEU A 173 0.78 -29.08 -17.45
C LEU A 173 1.15 -28.70 -16.01
N PHE A 174 0.19 -28.70 -15.09
CA PHE A 174 0.45 -28.40 -13.68
C PHE A 174 1.36 -29.43 -13.01
N ARG A 175 1.24 -30.73 -13.32
CA ARG A 175 2.18 -31.74 -12.80
C ARG A 175 3.62 -31.46 -13.26
N SER A 176 3.80 -31.05 -14.50
CA SER A 176 5.11 -30.66 -15.03
C SER A 176 5.65 -29.40 -14.34
N ASN A 177 4.81 -28.37 -14.21
CA ASN A 177 5.14 -27.14 -13.50
C ASN A 177 5.56 -27.41 -12.05
N ASP A 178 4.76 -28.18 -11.29
CA ASP A 178 5.06 -28.56 -9.90
C ASP A 178 6.43 -29.26 -9.78
N SER A 179 6.75 -30.15 -10.72
CA SER A 179 8.04 -30.85 -10.74
C SER A 179 9.20 -29.88 -11.01
N GLN A 180 9.00 -28.92 -11.90
CA GLN A 180 10.00 -27.91 -12.26
C GLN A 180 10.21 -26.92 -11.11
N VAL A 181 9.14 -26.42 -10.49
CA VAL A 181 9.20 -25.56 -9.31
C VAL A 181 9.95 -26.26 -8.17
N ARG A 182 9.68 -27.55 -7.91
CA ARG A 182 10.45 -28.32 -6.92
C ARG A 182 11.94 -28.38 -7.26
N GLY A 183 12.29 -28.56 -8.54
CA GLY A 183 13.67 -28.56 -9.01
C GLY A 183 14.37 -27.21 -8.82
N VAL A 184 13.68 -26.10 -9.13
CA VAL A 184 14.21 -24.74 -8.92
C VAL A 184 14.41 -24.46 -7.42
N LEU A 185 13.42 -24.78 -6.59
CA LEU A 185 13.52 -24.59 -5.14
C LEU A 185 14.64 -25.44 -4.52
N GLN A 186 14.93 -26.62 -5.07
CA GLN A 186 16.08 -27.41 -4.63
C GLN A 186 17.40 -26.73 -4.99
N GLN A 187 17.56 -26.24 -6.22
CA GLN A 187 18.77 -25.51 -6.63
C GLN A 187 19.02 -24.27 -5.78
N ILE A 188 17.98 -23.51 -5.46
CA ILE A 188 18.06 -22.35 -4.57
C ILE A 188 18.51 -22.79 -3.17
N ARG A 189 17.90 -23.85 -2.61
CA ARG A 189 18.27 -24.37 -1.28
C ARG A 189 19.69 -24.87 -1.21
N ASP A 190 20.22 -25.43 -2.30
CA ASP A 190 21.59 -25.92 -2.36
C ASP A 190 22.62 -24.78 -2.35
N GLN A 191 22.21 -23.54 -2.67
CA GLN A 191 23.06 -22.34 -2.63
C GLN A 191 22.97 -21.55 -1.33
N ILE A 192 21.85 -21.61 -0.62
CA ILE A 192 21.66 -20.86 0.63
C ILE A 192 22.52 -21.50 1.74
N ASP A 193 23.39 -20.70 2.35
CA ASP A 193 24.11 -21.10 3.55
C ASP A 193 23.12 -21.19 4.74
N PRO A 194 22.90 -22.39 5.31
CA PRO A 194 21.95 -22.58 6.41
C PRO A 194 22.34 -21.83 7.70
N ASP A 195 23.62 -21.45 7.84
CA ASP A 195 24.19 -20.78 8.99
C ASP A 195 24.29 -19.26 8.80
N ALA A 196 24.18 -18.74 7.58
CA ALA A 196 24.26 -17.31 7.25
C ALA A 196 23.01 -16.50 7.65
N ARG A 197 22.20 -17.00 8.59
CA ARG A 197 20.92 -16.37 8.98
C ARG A 197 21.13 -14.93 9.43
N ILE A 198 20.78 -13.99 8.56
CA ILE A 198 20.82 -12.56 8.83
C ILE A 198 19.84 -12.25 9.96
N GLU A 199 20.37 -11.98 11.15
CA GLU A 199 19.71 -11.22 12.20
C GLU A 199 19.53 -9.76 11.73
N LYS A 200 18.54 -9.57 10.85
CA LYS A 200 17.82 -8.31 10.60
C LYS A 200 16.64 -8.62 9.68
N SER A 201 15.65 -9.29 10.27
CA SER A 201 14.39 -9.67 9.62
C SER A 201 13.40 -8.50 9.45
N SER A 202 13.85 -7.25 9.61
CA SER A 202 12.98 -6.08 9.53
C SER A 202 13.00 -5.49 8.12
N ILE A 203 11.83 -5.10 7.63
CA ILE A 203 11.69 -4.23 6.47
C ILE A 203 11.97 -2.80 6.95
N ASP A 204 12.76 -2.01 6.22
CA ASP A 204 13.05 -0.64 6.61
C ASP A 204 11.90 0.29 6.18
N ILE A 205 11.47 0.17 4.93
CA ILE A 205 10.39 0.99 4.37
C ILE A 205 9.31 0.09 3.79
N VAL A 206 8.06 0.33 4.18
CA VAL A 206 6.88 -0.15 3.46
C VAL A 206 6.24 1.00 2.71
N LEU A 207 6.21 0.93 1.39
CA LEU A 207 5.50 1.87 0.53
C LEU A 207 4.18 1.24 0.10
N MET A 208 3.09 1.96 0.35
CA MET A 208 1.74 1.59 -0.04
C MET A 208 1.36 2.37 -1.29
N ASN A 209 1.58 1.77 -2.47
CA ASN A 209 1.06 2.26 -3.74
C ASN A 209 -0.40 1.79 -3.89
N ALA A 210 -1.25 2.29 -2.99
CA ALA A 210 -2.63 1.91 -2.84
C ALA A 210 -3.43 3.06 -2.18
N CYS A 211 -4.65 3.28 -2.65
CA CYS A 211 -5.50 4.38 -2.21
C CYS A 211 -5.79 4.35 -0.70
N PHE A 212 -5.87 5.55 -0.10
CA PHE A 212 -6.39 5.76 1.27
C PHE A 212 -5.63 5.06 2.40
N MET A 213 -4.39 4.61 2.16
CA MET A 213 -3.60 3.88 3.16
C MET A 213 -2.90 4.80 4.17
N GLY A 214 -2.83 6.11 3.90
CA GLY A 214 -2.54 7.18 4.85
C GLY A 214 -3.72 7.44 5.80
N ASN A 215 -4.22 6.37 6.40
CA ASN A 215 -5.36 6.35 7.30
C ASN A 215 -4.88 5.79 8.65
N LEU A 216 -5.16 6.48 9.76
CA LEU A 216 -4.62 6.15 11.07
C LEU A 216 -4.93 4.70 11.50
N GLU A 217 -6.15 4.23 11.27
CA GLU A 217 -6.53 2.86 11.55
C GLU A 217 -5.76 1.85 10.69
N ALA A 218 -5.60 2.13 9.40
CA ALA A 218 -4.80 1.32 8.50
C ALA A 218 -3.33 1.26 8.94
N LEU A 219 -2.71 2.40 9.24
CA LEU A 219 -1.33 2.49 9.73
C LEU A 219 -1.14 1.71 11.04
N ALA A 220 -2.12 1.76 11.95
CA ALA A 220 -2.10 0.97 13.19
C ALA A 220 -2.00 -0.54 12.91
N SER A 221 -2.72 -1.05 11.91
CA SER A 221 -2.66 -2.47 11.51
C SER A 221 -1.33 -2.89 10.89
N LEU A 222 -0.51 -1.94 10.45
CA LEU A 222 0.79 -2.16 9.81
C LEU A 222 1.96 -1.95 10.79
N MET A 223 1.68 -1.61 12.05
CA MET A 223 2.70 -1.47 13.08
C MET A 223 3.50 -2.78 13.26
N GLY A 224 4.81 -2.64 13.45
CA GLY A 224 5.72 -3.77 13.64
C GLY A 224 6.18 -4.46 12.35
N ILE A 225 5.75 -4.00 11.18
CA ILE A 225 6.22 -4.52 9.88
C ILE A 225 7.48 -3.78 9.42
N ALA A 226 7.54 -2.46 9.62
CA ALA A 226 8.67 -1.63 9.19
C ALA A 226 8.94 -0.45 10.14
N THR A 227 10.05 0.26 9.91
CA THR A 227 10.38 1.50 10.66
C THR A 227 9.72 2.73 10.04
N ILE A 228 9.59 2.74 8.71
CA ILE A 228 8.93 3.80 7.95
C ILE A 228 7.81 3.20 7.11
N ILE A 229 6.65 3.85 7.10
CA ILE A 229 5.58 3.58 6.13
C ILE A 229 5.45 4.80 5.22
N ILE A 230 5.21 4.60 3.93
CA ILE A 230 4.85 5.65 2.97
C ILE A 230 3.48 5.34 2.42
N ALA A 231 2.52 6.26 2.53
CA ALA A 231 1.15 6.03 2.07
C ALA A 231 0.39 7.33 1.79
N SER A 232 -0.64 7.24 0.94
CA SER A 232 -1.53 8.33 0.52
C SER A 232 -2.77 8.46 1.41
N GLU A 233 -3.12 9.68 1.84
CA GLU A 233 -4.45 9.94 2.41
C GLU A 233 -5.57 9.77 1.38
N ASP A 234 -5.30 10.00 0.10
CA ASP A 234 -6.31 10.04 -0.95
C ASP A 234 -6.11 8.98 -2.04
N ALA A 235 -7.00 8.98 -3.04
CA ALA A 235 -6.90 8.16 -4.22
C ALA A 235 -5.60 8.43 -4.97
N ASP A 236 -5.12 7.38 -5.60
CA ASP A 236 -3.85 7.38 -6.32
C ASP A 236 -3.97 6.53 -7.59
N ILE A 237 -2.91 6.52 -8.40
CA ILE A 237 -2.82 5.71 -9.63
C ILE A 237 -1.77 4.62 -9.48
N ALA A 238 -1.60 3.77 -10.50
CA ALA A 238 -0.58 2.72 -10.44
C ALA A 238 0.84 3.28 -10.66
N GLU A 239 1.00 4.23 -11.58
CA GLU A 239 2.26 4.84 -12.00
C GLU A 239 2.67 6.05 -11.13
N THR A 240 2.62 5.87 -9.82
CA THR A 240 2.78 6.94 -8.81
C THR A 240 4.24 7.38 -8.59
N TYR A 241 5.22 6.55 -8.88
CA TYR A 241 6.64 6.82 -8.61
C TYR A 241 7.50 6.59 -9.86
N ASP A 242 8.62 7.32 -10.00
CA ASP A 242 9.67 6.96 -10.97
C ASP A 242 10.45 5.76 -10.42
N TYR A 243 9.90 4.57 -10.64
CA TYR A 243 10.48 3.34 -10.13
C TYR A 243 11.89 3.06 -10.72
N ASN A 244 12.14 3.48 -11.96
CA ASN A 244 13.47 3.37 -12.58
C ASN A 244 14.46 4.36 -11.98
N GLY A 245 14.05 5.62 -11.81
CA GLY A 245 14.84 6.65 -11.13
C GLY A 245 15.24 6.23 -9.73
N MET A 246 14.31 5.65 -8.97
CA MET A 246 14.55 5.09 -7.64
C MET A 246 15.64 4.00 -7.65
N VAL A 247 15.53 2.97 -8.50
CA VAL A 247 16.51 1.86 -8.52
C VAL A 247 17.88 2.36 -8.98
N ARG A 248 17.91 3.25 -9.98
CA ARG A 248 19.14 3.90 -10.45
C ARG A 248 19.80 4.72 -9.34
N TYR A 249 19.02 5.51 -8.58
CA TYR A 249 19.53 6.28 -7.46
C TYR A 249 20.16 5.37 -6.39
N LEU A 250 19.50 4.27 -6.01
CA LEU A 250 20.04 3.32 -5.03
C LEU A 250 21.31 2.61 -5.52
N THR A 251 21.43 2.41 -6.83
CA THR A 251 22.66 1.87 -7.46
C THR A 251 23.83 2.84 -7.34
N GLU A 252 23.58 4.13 -7.57
CA GLU A 252 24.59 5.20 -7.49
C GLU A 252 24.90 5.60 -6.05
N HIS A 253 23.97 5.38 -5.12
CA HIS A 253 24.04 5.79 -3.72
C HIS A 253 23.63 4.66 -2.74
N PRO A 254 24.33 3.50 -2.74
CA PRO A 254 23.94 2.34 -1.94
C PRO A 254 23.89 2.61 -0.42
N GLY A 255 24.73 3.53 0.06
CA GLY A 255 24.78 3.93 1.47
C GLY A 255 23.59 4.78 1.96
N THR A 256 22.62 5.09 1.09
CA THR A 256 21.43 5.88 1.44
C THR A 256 20.70 5.25 2.64
N SER A 257 20.34 6.06 3.63
CA SER A 257 19.53 5.62 4.77
C SER A 257 18.03 5.54 4.41
N PRO A 258 17.22 4.74 5.13
CA PRO A 258 15.78 4.67 4.90
C PRO A 258 15.08 6.03 4.98
N GLU A 259 15.49 6.89 5.90
CA GLU A 259 14.94 8.23 6.08
C GLU A 259 15.27 9.14 4.88
N GLN A 260 16.51 9.09 4.39
CA GLN A 260 16.90 9.81 3.17
C GLN A 260 16.14 9.32 1.95
N MET A 261 15.95 8.00 1.84
CA MET A 261 15.20 7.41 0.73
C MET A 261 13.72 7.82 0.76
N ALA A 262 13.08 7.77 1.93
CA ALA A 262 11.70 8.23 2.12
C ALA A 262 11.56 9.73 1.80
N GLY A 263 12.50 10.55 2.25
CA GLY A 263 12.55 11.98 1.93
C GLY A 263 12.71 12.26 0.43
N LEU A 264 13.56 11.48 -0.26
CA LEU A 264 13.76 11.59 -1.70
C LEU A 264 12.47 11.29 -2.47
N LEU A 265 11.79 10.18 -2.15
CA LEU A 265 10.54 9.79 -2.81
C LEU A 265 9.45 10.86 -2.65
N MET A 266 9.31 11.42 -1.45
CA MET A 266 8.32 12.49 -1.20
C MET A 266 8.68 13.80 -1.91
N ASN A 267 9.97 14.14 -1.97
CA ASN A 267 10.41 15.34 -2.68
C ASN A 267 10.23 15.20 -4.19
N GLU A 268 10.59 14.04 -4.76
CA GLU A 268 10.37 13.74 -6.17
C GLU A 268 8.90 13.88 -6.53
N ARG A 269 8.01 13.21 -5.78
CA ARG A 269 6.56 13.33 -5.98
C ARG A 269 6.06 14.76 -5.91
N ARG A 270 6.52 15.55 -4.94
CA ARG A 270 6.15 16.98 -4.85
C ARG A 270 6.51 17.75 -6.13
N THR A 271 7.63 17.41 -6.76
CA THR A 271 8.12 18.10 -7.97
C THR A 271 7.52 17.58 -9.27
N THR A 272 7.10 16.31 -9.32
CA THR A 272 6.63 15.65 -10.55
C THR A 272 5.11 15.45 -10.59
N ALA A 273 4.40 15.62 -9.48
CA ALA A 273 2.95 15.50 -9.42
C ALA A 273 2.29 16.42 -10.47
N PRO A 274 1.59 15.87 -11.48
CA PRO A 274 0.96 16.67 -12.50
C PRO A 274 -0.11 17.55 -11.85
N SER A 275 0.05 18.87 -11.96
CA SER A 275 -0.97 19.82 -11.49
C SER A 275 -2.34 19.46 -12.08
N GLY A 276 -3.30 19.11 -11.22
CA GLY A 276 -4.70 18.91 -11.59
C GLY A 276 -5.16 17.48 -11.90
N VAL A 277 -4.30 16.45 -11.81
CA VAL A 277 -4.71 15.04 -12.00
C VAL A 277 -5.03 14.35 -10.68
N LEU A 278 -4.18 14.52 -9.67
CA LEU A 278 -4.37 14.02 -8.31
C LEU A 278 -3.90 15.07 -7.29
N VAL A 279 -4.49 15.07 -6.09
CA VAL A 279 -4.04 15.95 -5.00
C VAL A 279 -2.84 15.28 -4.31
N PRO A 280 -1.67 15.92 -4.26
CA PRO A 280 -0.53 15.42 -3.49
C PRO A 280 -0.96 15.18 -2.03
N SER A 281 -0.82 13.94 -1.58
CA SER A 281 -1.37 13.44 -0.32
C SER A 281 -0.56 12.27 0.28
N HIS A 282 0.65 12.01 -0.24
CA HIS A 282 1.54 11.01 0.32
C HIS A 282 2.39 11.57 1.44
N SER A 283 2.57 10.75 2.46
CA SER A 283 3.50 11.04 3.56
C SER A 283 4.29 9.81 3.94
N ALA A 284 5.52 10.04 4.40
CA ALA A 284 6.36 9.08 5.08
C ALA A 284 6.15 9.24 6.59
N TYR A 285 5.75 8.15 7.25
CA TYR A 285 5.43 8.11 8.67
C TYR A 285 6.53 7.41 9.47
N ALA A 286 6.91 8.00 10.60
CA ALA A 286 7.68 7.31 11.63
C ALA A 286 6.75 6.32 12.36
N VAL A 287 6.96 5.01 12.19
CA VAL A 287 6.08 3.98 12.76
C VAL A 287 6.08 4.02 14.30
N SER A 288 7.19 4.45 14.92
CA SER A 288 7.31 4.63 16.37
C SER A 288 6.32 5.65 16.95
N GLU A 289 5.82 6.57 16.14
CA GLU A 289 4.94 7.67 16.56
C GLU A 289 3.45 7.35 16.41
N ILE A 290 3.11 6.20 15.80
CA ILE A 290 1.71 5.79 15.60
C ILE A 290 0.98 5.53 16.93
N PRO A 291 1.57 4.84 17.95
CA PRO A 291 0.90 4.62 19.23
C PRO A 291 0.47 5.90 19.93
N ASP A 292 1.34 6.91 19.97
CA ASP A 292 1.03 8.20 20.58
C ASP A 292 -0.03 8.97 19.77
N THR A 293 0.03 8.88 18.44
CA THR A 293 -1.00 9.46 17.56
C THR A 293 -2.38 8.83 17.82
N LEU A 294 -2.46 7.52 18.05
CA LEU A 294 -3.71 6.84 18.42
C LEU A 294 -4.25 7.35 19.76
N MET A 295 -3.40 7.49 20.78
CA MET A 295 -3.79 8.01 22.10
C MET A 295 -4.26 9.46 22.05
N MET A 296 -3.56 10.32 21.30
CA MET A 296 -3.94 11.71 21.10
C MET A 296 -5.28 11.81 20.35
N SER A 297 -5.51 10.95 19.37
CA SER A 297 -6.79 10.89 18.63
C SER A 297 -7.95 10.46 19.53
N ALA A 298 -7.72 9.51 20.44
CA ALA A 298 -8.68 9.12 21.45
C ALA A 298 -9.00 10.26 22.44
N THR A 299 -7.97 11.02 22.84
CA THR A 299 -8.11 12.20 23.71
C THR A 299 -8.90 13.31 23.01
N LEU A 300 -8.62 13.57 21.74
CA LEU A 300 -9.40 14.49 20.91
C LEU A 300 -10.86 14.06 20.83
N ALA A 301 -11.13 12.76 20.60
CA ALA A 301 -12.49 12.24 20.54
C ALA A 301 -13.28 12.46 21.84
N GLN A 302 -12.66 12.22 23.00
CA GLN A 302 -13.28 12.43 24.30
C GLN A 302 -13.59 13.91 24.54
N ALA A 303 -12.65 14.81 24.19
CA ALA A 303 -12.86 16.24 24.30
C ALA A 303 -13.95 16.75 23.34
N LEU A 304 -14.03 16.20 22.13
CA LEU A 304 -15.11 16.48 21.18
C LEU A 304 -16.48 16.04 21.70
N ALA A 305 -16.58 14.83 22.28
CA ALA A 305 -17.82 14.34 22.86
C ALA A 305 -18.30 15.21 24.04
N ALA A 306 -17.38 15.64 24.93
CA ALA A 306 -17.70 16.55 26.01
C ALA A 306 -18.19 17.91 25.50
N PHE A 307 -17.49 18.50 24.53
CA PHE A 307 -17.89 19.78 23.93
C PHE A 307 -19.22 19.68 23.19
N LEU A 308 -19.49 18.55 22.52
CA LEU A 308 -20.76 18.27 21.88
C LEU A 308 -21.92 18.27 22.89
N ALA A 309 -21.74 17.63 24.05
CA ALA A 309 -22.72 17.60 25.13
C ALA A 309 -23.01 18.99 25.74
N GLU A 310 -22.03 19.90 25.67
CA GLU A 310 -22.15 21.30 26.14
C GLU A 310 -22.66 22.27 25.06
N GLY A 311 -23.12 21.76 23.90
CA GLY A 311 -23.73 22.57 22.84
C GLY A 311 -22.80 22.93 21.67
N GLY A 312 -21.62 22.29 21.57
CA GLY A 312 -20.61 22.54 20.54
C GLY A 312 -20.96 22.08 19.12
N LEU A 313 -22.19 21.61 18.85
CA LEU A 313 -22.60 21.01 17.57
C LEU A 313 -22.29 21.92 16.36
N SER A 314 -22.61 23.21 16.44
CA SER A 314 -22.38 24.12 15.32
C SER A 314 -20.89 24.28 14.98
N SER A 315 -20.05 24.49 15.99
CA SER A 315 -18.60 24.66 15.80
C SER A 315 -17.95 23.37 15.28
N ILE A 316 -18.37 22.20 15.77
CA ILE A 316 -17.93 20.90 15.25
C ILE A 316 -18.31 20.75 13.78
N ASN A 317 -19.57 21.00 13.41
CA ASN A 317 -20.03 20.90 12.03
C ASN A 317 -19.25 21.83 11.10
N THR A 318 -19.03 23.08 11.49
CA THR A 318 -18.25 24.05 10.71
C THR A 318 -16.81 23.59 10.51
N ALA A 319 -16.16 23.08 11.57
CA ALA A 319 -14.78 22.61 11.47
C ALA A 319 -14.64 21.39 10.55
N PHE A 320 -15.53 20.39 10.69
CA PHE A 320 -15.51 19.18 9.86
C PHE A 320 -15.88 19.46 8.40
N ALA A 321 -16.81 20.39 8.14
CA ALA A 321 -17.16 20.83 6.79
C ALA A 321 -16.02 21.59 6.10
N SER A 322 -15.22 22.33 6.88
CA SER A 322 -14.05 23.10 6.40
C SER A 322 -12.76 22.28 6.38
N THR A 323 -12.83 20.97 6.59
CA THR A 323 -11.66 20.08 6.50
C THR A 323 -11.56 19.53 5.08
N PHE A 324 -10.33 19.34 4.59
CA PHE A 324 -10.08 18.64 3.32
C PHE A 324 -10.90 17.33 3.24
N HIS A 325 -11.58 17.12 2.11
CA HIS A 325 -12.34 15.90 1.85
C HIS A 325 -11.54 15.00 0.94
N VAL A 326 -11.16 13.85 1.48
CA VAL A 326 -10.62 12.74 0.69
C VAL A 326 -11.67 12.32 -0.35
N SER A 327 -11.24 11.90 -1.54
CA SER A 327 -12.13 11.62 -2.68
C SER A 327 -13.26 10.61 -2.40
N CYS A 328 -13.03 9.61 -1.53
CA CYS A 328 -14.06 8.64 -1.13
C CYS A 328 -15.13 9.21 -0.17
N ARG A 329 -14.86 10.36 0.45
CA ARG A 329 -15.68 11.05 1.47
C ARG A 329 -15.96 10.26 2.75
N GLU A 330 -15.25 9.16 2.96
CA GLU A 330 -15.38 8.33 4.16
C GLU A 330 -14.28 8.56 5.18
N PHE A 331 -13.22 9.25 4.75
CA PHE A 331 -12.10 9.67 5.58
C PHE A 331 -12.04 11.20 5.63
N LYS A 332 -11.53 11.73 6.74
CA LYS A 332 -11.23 13.16 6.89
C LYS A 332 -9.83 13.34 7.42
N ASP A 333 -9.19 14.41 6.99
CA ASP A 333 -7.87 14.80 7.46
C ASP A 333 -7.91 15.12 8.97
N LEU A 334 -7.15 14.35 9.75
CA LEU A 334 -7.16 14.44 11.22
C LEU A 334 -6.55 15.76 11.71
N LYS A 335 -5.44 16.20 11.10
CA LYS A 335 -4.80 17.47 11.45
C LYS A 335 -5.64 18.66 11.01
N GLY A 336 -6.29 18.56 9.86
CA GLY A 336 -7.21 19.53 9.30
C GLY A 336 -8.42 19.76 10.21
N ILE A 337 -8.98 18.71 10.81
CA ILE A 337 -10.02 18.82 11.84
C ILE A 337 -9.52 19.69 13.00
N ALA A 338 -8.34 19.37 13.55
CA ALA A 338 -7.76 20.11 14.68
C ALA A 338 -7.46 21.58 14.32
N LEU A 339 -6.85 21.84 13.16
CA LEU A 339 -6.55 23.19 12.67
C LEU A 339 -7.80 24.05 12.45
N ASN A 340 -8.91 23.43 12.05
CA ASN A 340 -10.18 24.12 11.84
C ASN A 340 -10.95 24.36 13.14
N LEU A 341 -10.91 23.41 14.09
CA LEU A 341 -11.47 23.60 15.42
C LEU A 341 -10.79 24.78 16.13
N LEU A 342 -9.46 24.87 16.07
CA LEU A 342 -8.67 25.94 16.72
C LEU A 342 -9.02 27.37 16.29
N ARG A 343 -9.82 27.55 15.23
CA ARG A 343 -10.39 28.85 14.82
C ARG A 343 -11.49 29.35 15.75
N GLU A 344 -12.12 28.45 16.49
CA GLU A 344 -13.18 28.78 17.43
C GLU A 344 -12.58 29.42 18.70
N SER A 345 -12.95 30.67 18.93
CA SER A 345 -12.36 31.49 20.00
C SER A 345 -12.75 31.00 21.38
N SER A 346 -13.96 30.44 21.53
CA SER A 346 -14.52 29.96 22.80
C SER A 346 -14.36 28.45 23.00
N LEU A 347 -13.36 27.81 22.38
CA LEU A 347 -13.06 26.40 22.65
C LEU A 347 -12.71 26.16 24.13
N PRO A 348 -13.31 25.14 24.77
CA PRO A 348 -12.85 24.67 26.07
C PRO A 348 -11.37 24.31 26.04
N SER A 349 -10.64 24.60 27.12
CA SER A 349 -9.19 24.38 27.19
C SER A 349 -8.79 22.92 26.93
N SER A 350 -9.59 21.95 27.36
CA SER A 350 -9.35 20.53 27.09
C SER A 350 -9.36 20.20 25.60
N LEU A 351 -10.34 20.71 24.85
CA LEU A 351 -10.44 20.50 23.41
C LEU A 351 -9.37 21.30 22.65
N ARG A 352 -9.06 22.52 23.09
CA ARG A 352 -7.96 23.31 22.53
C ARG A 352 -6.63 22.57 22.64
N ASN A 353 -6.29 22.09 23.83
CA ASN A 353 -5.04 21.36 24.07
C ASN A 353 -4.99 20.08 23.21
N ALA A 354 -6.06 19.30 23.16
CA ALA A 354 -6.11 18.09 22.33
C ALA A 354 -5.93 18.39 20.83
N CYS A 355 -6.46 19.52 20.34
CA CYS A 355 -6.23 19.94 18.95
C CYS A 355 -4.77 20.36 18.73
N GLU A 356 -4.18 21.13 19.65
CA GLU A 356 -2.77 21.55 19.58
C GLU A 356 -1.82 20.34 19.60
N ASP A 357 -2.09 19.34 20.45
CA ASP A 357 -1.33 18.10 20.52
C ASP A 357 -1.36 17.34 19.17
N ILE A 358 -2.54 17.20 18.55
CA ILE A 358 -2.68 16.58 17.22
C ILE A 358 -1.91 17.36 16.15
N VAL A 359 -2.00 18.68 16.15
CA VAL A 359 -1.29 19.53 15.18
C VAL A 359 0.22 19.31 15.28
N VAL A 360 0.76 19.37 16.50
CA VAL A 360 2.19 19.16 16.76
C VAL A 360 2.59 17.73 16.43
N GLN A 361 1.77 16.73 16.77
CA GLN A 361 2.09 15.33 16.48
C GLN A 361 2.15 15.03 14.98
N CYS A 362 1.27 15.65 14.20
CA CYS A 362 1.21 15.52 12.75
C CYS A 362 2.07 16.57 12.02
N ASP A 363 2.97 17.27 12.72
CA ASP A 363 3.97 18.14 12.09
C ASP A 363 5.19 17.34 11.62
N LYS A 364 6.00 18.01 10.78
CA LYS A 364 7.28 17.47 10.33
C LYS A 364 8.19 17.23 11.55
N ASP A 365 9.02 16.18 11.48
CA ASP A 365 9.96 15.75 12.53
C ASP A 365 9.32 14.97 13.70
N ARG A 366 8.03 14.63 13.63
CA ARG A 366 7.37 13.66 14.53
C ARG A 366 6.77 12.51 13.73
N LEU A 367 5.43 12.41 13.68
CA LEU A 367 4.77 11.37 12.90
C LEU A 367 5.18 11.44 11.44
N ILE A 368 5.24 12.66 10.87
CA ILE A 368 5.53 12.85 9.45
C ILE A 368 7.01 13.18 9.28
N LEU A 369 7.74 12.27 8.63
CA LEU A 369 9.16 12.47 8.27
C LEU A 369 9.30 13.29 6.99
N ALA A 370 8.42 13.05 6.03
CA ALA A 370 8.35 13.79 4.76
C ALA A 370 6.95 13.66 4.17
N THR A 371 6.58 14.58 3.28
CA THR A 371 5.29 14.56 2.58
C THR A 371 5.42 15.23 1.22
N ASP A 372 4.63 14.81 0.24
CA ASP A 372 4.52 15.50 -1.06
C ASP A 372 3.53 16.68 -1.00
N ALA A 373 2.64 16.70 -0.02
CA ALA A 373 1.63 17.74 0.16
C ALA A 373 2.22 19.06 0.69
N GLU A 374 1.51 20.16 0.42
CA GLU A 374 1.81 21.48 1.00
C GLU A 374 1.33 21.57 2.46
N GLY A 375 0.27 20.83 2.81
CA GLY A 375 -0.40 20.95 4.10
C GLY A 375 -1.35 22.16 4.18
N GLY A 376 -2.08 22.25 5.28
CA GLY A 376 -3.02 23.34 5.57
C GLY A 376 -4.46 22.85 5.77
N ARG A 377 -5.33 23.78 6.15
CA ARG A 377 -6.72 23.48 6.60
C ARG A 377 -7.60 22.80 5.54
N MET A 378 -7.37 23.12 4.27
CA MET A 378 -8.15 22.65 3.12
C MET A 378 -7.31 21.77 2.19
N SER A 379 -6.17 21.26 2.68
CA SER A 379 -5.23 20.43 1.94
C SER A 379 -4.94 19.16 2.74
N PRO A 380 -4.47 18.06 2.11
CA PRO A 380 -3.93 16.92 2.83
C PRO A 380 -2.77 17.35 3.73
N ASN A 381 -2.76 16.88 4.97
CA ASN A 381 -1.76 17.17 6.00
C ASN A 381 -0.92 15.95 6.38
N GLY A 382 -1.15 14.84 5.70
CA GLY A 382 -0.48 13.57 5.79
C GLY A 382 -1.26 12.46 6.49
N ILE A 383 -2.33 12.68 7.27
CA ILE A 383 -3.05 11.57 7.90
C ILE A 383 -4.56 11.77 8.03
N SER A 384 -5.29 10.76 7.57
CA SER A 384 -6.74 10.73 7.63
C SER A 384 -7.25 9.79 8.75
N ILE A 385 -8.49 10.00 9.18
CA ILE A 385 -9.22 9.14 10.13
C ILE A 385 -10.62 8.82 9.57
N TYR A 386 -11.17 7.66 9.91
CA TYR A 386 -12.51 7.27 9.47
C TYR A 386 -13.57 8.22 10.02
N CYS A 387 -14.29 8.88 9.13
CA CYS A 387 -15.36 9.81 9.46
C CYS A 387 -16.33 9.91 8.28
N PRO A 388 -17.13 8.87 7.99
CA PRO A 388 -18.04 8.87 6.86
C PRO A 388 -19.29 9.71 7.13
N PRO A 389 -20.10 10.03 6.11
CA PRO A 389 -21.46 10.46 6.33
C PRO A 389 -22.27 9.33 7.00
N PRO A 390 -23.29 9.64 7.82
CA PRO A 390 -24.02 8.62 8.60
C PRO A 390 -24.57 7.45 7.76
N GLN A 391 -25.00 7.71 6.52
CA GLN A 391 -25.55 6.72 5.61
C GLN A 391 -24.50 5.74 5.04
N ARG A 392 -23.21 6.09 5.11
CA ARG A 392 -22.08 5.25 4.69
C ARG A 392 -21.33 4.64 5.87
N TYR A 393 -21.79 4.87 7.10
CA TYR A 393 -21.18 4.25 8.26
C TYR A 393 -21.29 2.72 8.19
N GLN A 394 -20.14 2.06 8.18
CA GLN A 394 -20.06 0.60 8.15
C GLN A 394 -20.17 0.00 9.55
N ALA A 395 -21.14 -0.90 9.72
CA ALA A 395 -21.42 -1.57 10.99
C ALA A 395 -20.21 -2.37 11.53
N GLY A 396 -19.35 -2.90 10.64
CA GLY A 396 -18.17 -3.66 11.03
C GLY A 396 -17.04 -2.85 11.67
N TYR A 397 -17.09 -1.50 11.60
CA TYR A 397 -16.01 -0.64 12.10
C TYR A 397 -15.73 -0.85 13.59
N ARG A 398 -16.78 -0.96 14.42
CA ARG A 398 -16.60 -1.19 15.86
C ARG A 398 -15.86 -2.50 16.14
N SER A 399 -16.29 -3.60 15.53
CA SER A 399 -15.65 -4.91 15.71
C SER A 399 -14.21 -4.92 15.20
N TYR A 400 -13.92 -4.18 14.13
CA TYR A 400 -12.55 -3.98 13.67
C TYR A 400 -11.70 -3.27 14.74
N LEU A 401 -12.18 -2.17 15.31
CA LEU A 401 -11.45 -1.45 16.37
C LEU A 401 -11.21 -2.32 17.59
N GLU A 402 -12.22 -3.05 18.07
CA GLU A 402 -12.11 -3.94 19.24
C GLU A 402 -11.01 -5.00 19.06
N GLN A 403 -10.79 -5.47 17.83
CA GLN A 403 -9.78 -6.50 17.52
C GLN A 403 -8.40 -5.93 17.22
N ASN A 404 -8.32 -4.77 16.56
CA ASN A 404 -7.07 -4.29 15.94
C ASN A 404 -6.52 -3.02 16.59
N CYS A 405 -7.37 -2.11 17.05
CA CYS A 405 -6.96 -0.82 17.59
C CYS A 405 -8.00 -0.24 18.57
N PRO A 406 -8.23 -0.90 19.73
CA PRO A 406 -9.28 -0.53 20.67
C PRO A 406 -9.11 0.87 21.27
N VAL A 407 -7.89 1.44 21.20
CA VAL A 407 -7.58 2.82 21.59
C VAL A 407 -8.48 3.83 20.87
N LEU A 408 -8.94 3.54 19.65
CA LEU A 408 -9.81 4.44 18.88
C LEU A 408 -11.32 4.24 19.13
N LEU A 409 -11.72 3.37 20.07
CA LEU A 409 -13.15 3.26 20.45
C LEU A 409 -13.79 4.60 20.85
N PRO A 410 -13.12 5.51 21.59
CA PRO A 410 -13.68 6.83 21.87
C PRO A 410 -14.00 7.66 20.61
N TRP A 411 -13.23 7.50 19.53
CA TRP A 411 -13.53 8.14 18.25
C TRP A 411 -14.83 7.61 17.65
N GLN A 412 -15.00 6.30 17.63
CA GLN A 412 -16.24 5.66 17.18
C GLN A 412 -17.45 6.10 18.03
N GLU A 413 -17.29 6.19 19.35
CA GLU A 413 -18.34 6.65 20.27
C GLU A 413 -18.71 8.12 20.03
N PHE A 414 -17.73 8.99 19.81
CA PHE A 414 -17.96 10.37 19.41
C PHE A 414 -18.77 10.45 18.12
N LEU A 415 -18.40 9.69 17.07
CA LEU A 415 -19.14 9.68 15.81
C LEU A 415 -20.61 9.32 16.02
N MET A 416 -20.91 8.30 16.83
CA MET A 416 -22.30 7.89 17.08
C MET A 416 -23.10 8.96 17.80
N GLN A 417 -22.51 9.63 18.80
CA GLN A 417 -23.15 10.74 19.50
C GLN A 417 -23.41 11.92 18.56
N TRP A 418 -22.41 12.27 17.75
CA TRP A 418 -22.50 13.35 16.79
C TRP A 418 -23.55 13.08 15.71
N TYR A 419 -23.59 11.87 15.14
CA TYR A 419 -24.60 11.48 14.16
C TYR A 419 -26.02 11.51 14.72
N ALA A 420 -26.21 11.04 15.96
CA ALA A 420 -27.51 11.09 16.62
C ALA A 420 -27.99 12.54 16.82
N MET A 421 -27.08 13.47 17.13
CA MET A 421 -27.42 14.90 17.23
C MET A 421 -27.67 15.54 15.87
N LEU A 422 -26.86 15.24 14.85
CA LEU A 422 -27.09 15.70 13.48
C LEU A 422 -28.49 15.35 12.98
N GLN A 423 -28.90 14.08 13.13
CA GLN A 423 -30.22 13.61 12.68
C GLN A 423 -31.38 14.27 13.43
N ARG A 424 -31.18 14.70 14.67
CA ARG A 424 -32.22 15.36 15.49
C ARG A 424 -32.28 16.87 15.26
N SER A 425 -31.16 17.50 14.91
CA SER A 425 -31.00 18.95 14.97
C SER A 425 -30.74 19.61 13.62
N CYS A 426 -30.40 18.86 12.57
CA CYS A 426 -30.03 19.38 11.26
C CYS A 426 -30.87 18.75 10.14
N PRO A 427 -31.31 19.54 9.13
CA PRO A 427 -31.84 19.00 7.88
C PRO A 427 -30.79 18.18 7.11
N GLU A 428 -31.24 17.23 6.29
CA GLU A 428 -30.34 16.37 5.50
C GLU A 428 -29.36 17.15 4.62
N SER A 429 -29.76 18.30 4.07
CA SER A 429 -28.88 19.16 3.26
C SER A 429 -27.72 19.76 4.05
N GLN A 430 -27.92 20.10 5.33
CA GLN A 430 -26.85 20.57 6.20
C GLN A 430 -25.91 19.43 6.60
N ILE A 431 -26.45 18.23 6.80
CA ILE A 431 -25.65 17.03 7.06
C ILE A 431 -24.77 16.73 5.85
N ALA A 432 -25.35 16.72 4.63
CA ALA A 432 -24.60 16.44 3.41
C ALA A 432 -23.45 17.43 3.18
N ALA A 433 -23.66 18.73 3.48
CA ALA A 433 -22.64 19.77 3.30
C ALA A 433 -21.37 19.55 4.15
N ILE A 434 -21.43 18.77 5.23
CA ILE A 434 -20.24 18.44 6.05
C ILE A 434 -19.25 17.55 5.28
N TRP A 435 -19.69 16.85 4.23
CA TRP A 435 -18.85 15.95 3.42
C TRP A 435 -18.69 16.41 1.96
N GLY A 436 -19.16 17.62 1.64
CA GLY A 436 -19.12 18.21 0.30
C GLY A 436 -20.21 17.65 -0.60
#